data_AF-A0A0K8MGW9-F1
#
_entry.id   AF-A0A0K8MGW9-F1
#
_cell.length_a   1.000
_cell.length_b   1.000
_cell.length_c   1.000
_cell.angle_alpha   90.00
_cell.angle_beta   90.00
_cell.angle_gamma   90.00
#
_symmetry.space_group_name_H-M   'P 1'
#
loop_
_entity.id
_entity.type
_entity.pdbx_description
1 polymer ?
#
loop_
_entity_poly.entity_id
_entity_poly.type
_entity_poly.pdbx_seq_one_letter_code
_entity_poly.pdbx_strand_id
1 'polypeptide(L)' 'MAVDPTYVTTLDLNMQVTYDRESGDYGRTIGDKAKLLEPTISKAAILVDEKRFVHDFQQLMLKVLA' A
#
# COMPACT_ATOMS: atom_id res chain seq x y z
N MET A 1 7.58 -2.48 4.11
CA MET A 1 7.19 -3.38 3.00
C MET A 1 8.39 -3.99 2.30
N ALA A 2 9.21 -3.22 1.57
CA ALA A 2 10.34 -3.80 0.83
C ALA A 2 11.46 -4.36 1.73
N VAL A 3 11.75 -3.67 2.84
CA VAL A 3 12.75 -4.11 3.83
C VAL A 3 12.18 -5.20 4.74
N ASP A 4 11.00 -4.95 5.29
CA ASP A 4 10.24 -5.94 6.06
C ASP A 4 8.74 -5.79 5.70
N PRO A 5 8.09 -6.84 5.18
CA PRO A 5 6.66 -6.83 4.87
C PRO A 5 5.77 -6.93 6.12
N THR A 6 6.29 -7.43 7.25
CA THR A 6 5.52 -7.62 8.50
C THR A 6 5.13 -6.32 9.20
N TYR A 7 5.68 -5.17 8.77
CA TYR A 7 5.23 -3.85 9.26
C TYR A 7 3.78 -3.53 8.89
N VAL A 8 3.20 -4.21 7.90
CA VAL A 8 1.86 -3.91 7.43
C VAL A 8 1.00 -5.16 7.34
N THR A 9 -0.29 -5.00 7.60
CA THR A 9 -1.30 -5.96 7.15
C THR A 9 -1.78 -5.56 5.76
N THR A 10 -1.86 -6.53 4.85
CA THR A 10 -2.36 -6.30 3.50
C THR A 10 -3.72 -6.94 3.28
N LEU A 11 -4.55 -6.27 2.49
CA LEU A 11 -5.75 -6.82 1.89
C LEU A 11 -5.47 -7.20 0.43
N ASP A 12 -5.74 -8.45 0.09
CA ASP A 12 -5.68 -8.92 -1.29
C ASP A 12 -6.92 -8.43 -2.03
N LEU A 13 -6.72 -7.56 -3.01
CA LEU A 13 -7.81 -6.90 -3.75
C LEU A 13 -7.31 -6.44 -5.11
N ASN A 14 -8.03 -6.78 -6.17
CA ASN A 14 -7.78 -6.22 -7.50
C ASN A 14 -8.13 -4.73 -7.51
N MET A 15 -7.18 -3.90 -7.91
CA MET A 15 -7.32 -2.44 -7.97
C MET A 15 -7.23 -1.95 -9.41
N GLN A 16 -7.86 -0.81 -9.68
CA GLN A 16 -7.76 -0.09 -10.95
C GLN A 16 -7.55 1.40 -10.70
N VAL A 17 -6.99 2.09 -11.70
CA VAL A 17 -6.82 3.55 -11.70
C VAL A 17 -7.79 4.15 -12.71
N THR A 18 -8.58 5.13 -12.26
CA THR A 18 -9.45 5.91 -13.15
C THR A 18 -8.64 6.86 -14.01
N TYR A 19 -9.04 7.02 -15.28
CA TYR A 19 -8.35 7.88 -16.25
C TYR A 19 -9.33 8.82 -16.97
N ASP A 20 -10.59 8.88 -16.53
CA ASP A 20 -11.55 9.86 -16.99
C ASP A 20 -11.22 11.25 -16.41
N ARG A 21 -11.15 12.26 -17.28
CA ARG A 21 -10.84 13.65 -16.90
C ARG A 21 -12.09 14.48 -16.60
N GLU A 22 -13.26 14.02 -17.01
CA GLU A 22 -14.51 14.79 -16.87
C GLU A 22 -15.15 14.62 -15.48
N SER A 23 -15.09 13.41 -14.91
CA SER A 23 -15.61 13.13 -13.56
C SER A 23 -14.82 13.76 -12.40
N GLY A 24 -13.62 14.30 -12.66
CA GLY A 24 -12.75 14.87 -11.64
C GLY A 24 -11.98 13.84 -10.79
N ASP A 25 -12.18 12.55 -11.02
CA ASP A 25 -11.50 11.45 -10.32
C ASP A 25 -10.24 10.97 -11.08
N TYR A 26 -9.64 11.75 -11.97
CA TYR A 26 -8.48 11.33 -12.76
C TYR A 26 -7.30 10.92 -11.86
N GLY A 27 -6.80 9.69 -12.04
CA GLY A 27 -5.68 9.14 -11.27
C GLY A 27 -6.07 8.49 -9.94
N ARG A 28 -7.36 8.40 -9.62
CA ARG A 28 -7.83 7.76 -8.38
C ARG A 28 -7.71 6.24 -8.45
N THR A 29 -7.09 5.64 -7.44
CA THR A 29 -7.02 4.19 -7.28
C THR A 29 -8.24 3.68 -6.52
N ILE A 30 -8.98 2.74 -7.11
CA ILE A 30 -10.21 2.15 -6.55
C ILE A 30 -10.19 0.63 -6.71
N GLY A 31 -11.00 -0.08 -5.93
CA GLY A 31 -11.21 -1.52 -6.13
C GLY A 31 -11.88 -1.80 -7.48
N ASP A 32 -11.36 -2.80 -8.20
CA ASP A 32 -11.91 -3.25 -9.48
C ASP A 32 -13.15 -4.11 -9.24
N LYS A 33 -14.33 -3.47 -9.38
CA LYS A 33 -15.63 -4.12 -9.17
C LYS A 33 -15.92 -5.23 -10.18
N ALA A 34 -15.28 -5.22 -11.36
CA ALA A 34 -15.46 -6.25 -12.38
C ALA A 34 -14.68 -7.52 -12.05
N LYS A 35 -13.73 -7.47 -11.11
CA LYS A 35 -12.81 -8.58 -10.76
C LYS A 35 -12.90 -9.01 -9.29
N LEU A 36 -14.07 -8.85 -8.68
CA LEU A 36 -14.29 -9.20 -7.26
C LEU A 36 -14.13 -10.70 -6.96
N LEU A 37 -14.43 -11.56 -7.94
CA LEU A 37 -14.34 -13.02 -7.81
C LEU A 37 -13.10 -13.61 -8.49
N GLU A 38 -12.31 -12.78 -9.15
CA GLU A 38 -11.10 -13.19 -9.84
C GLU A 38 -9.93 -13.30 -8.86
N PRO A 39 -8.93 -14.16 -9.12
CA PRO A 39 -7.70 -14.18 -8.34
C PRO A 39 -7.08 -12.78 -8.23
N THR A 40 -6.62 -12.43 -7.04
CA THR A 40 -6.08 -11.11 -6.74
C THR A 40 -4.61 -11.01 -7.11
N ILE A 41 -4.22 -9.97 -7.84
CA ILE A 41 -2.82 -9.72 -8.24
C ILE A 41 -2.17 -8.55 -7.49
N SER A 42 -2.93 -7.87 -6.64
CA SER A 42 -2.47 -6.71 -5.87
C SER A 42 -2.80 -6.84 -4.38
N LYS A 43 -1.96 -6.20 -3.56
CA LYS A 43 -2.05 -6.17 -2.09
C LYS A 43 -2.10 -4.73 -1.61
N ALA A 44 -3.24 -4.30 -1.09
CA ALA A 44 -3.40 -2.96 -0.50
C ALA A 44 -2.97 -3.00 0.98
N ALA A 45 -2.08 -2.10 1.41
CA ALA A 45 -1.73 -1.98 2.83
C ALA A 45 -2.88 -1.31 3.59
N ILE A 46 -3.39 -1.95 4.64
CA ILE A 46 -4.58 -1.48 5.39
C ILE A 46 -4.32 -1.19 6.86
N LEU A 47 -3.26 -1.74 7.44
CA LEU A 47 -2.83 -1.46 8.82
C LEU A 47 -1.31 -1.40 8.85
N VAL A 48 -0.76 -0.50 9.67
CA VAL A 48 0.68 -0.33 9.84
C VAL A 48 1.02 -0.41 11.32
N ASP A 49 2.04 -1.18 11.68
CA ASP A 49 2.68 -1.10 12.99
C ASP A 49 3.56 0.17 13.04
N GLU A 50 2.89 1.31 13.24
CA GLU A 50 3.51 2.65 13.24
C GLU A 50 4.67 2.74 14.23
N LYS A 51 4.47 2.24 15.46
CA LYS A 51 5.46 2.36 16.53
C LYS A 51 6.74 1.64 16.17
N ARG A 52 6.62 0.39 15.70
CA ARG A 52 7.78 -0.40 15.27
C ARG A 52 8.43 0.22 14.03
N PHE A 53 7.64 0.62 13.03
CA PHE A 53 8.16 1.22 11.81
C PHE A 53 9.00 2.47 12.09
N VAL A 54 8.48 3.40 12.90
CA VAL A 54 9.20 4.65 13.23
C VAL A 54 10.47 4.36 14.01
N HIS A 55 10.40 3.46 15.01
CA HIS A 55 11.59 3.07 15.78
C HIS A 55 12.68 2.49 14.88
N ASP A 56 12.35 1.48 14.07
CA ASP A 56 13.31 0.79 13.22
C ASP A 56 13.88 1.73 12.15
N PHE A 57 13.06 2.62 11.59
CA PHE A 57 13.51 3.66 10.66
C PHE A 57 14.53 4.60 11.31
N GLN A 58 14.25 5.12 12.51
CA GLN A 58 15.15 6.03 13.21
C GLN A 58 16.49 5.34 13.55
N GLN A 59 16.44 4.09 14.01
CA GLN A 59 17.65 3.30 14.27
C GLN A 59 18.48 3.08 13.01
N LEU A 60 17.83 2.83 11.86
CA LEU A 60 18.52 2.72 10.58
C LEU A 60 19.19 4.03 10.18
N MET A 61 18.49 5.16 10.33
CA MET A 61 19.04 6.48 9.99
C MET A 61 20.25 6.83 10.87
N LEU A 62 20.20 6.54 12.17
CA LEU A 62 21.33 6.77 13.08
C LEU A 62 22.57 5.95 12.67
N LYS A 63 22.38 4.71 12.19
CA LYS A 63 23.50 3.88 11.69
C LYS A 63 24.14 4.43 10.43
N VAL A 64 23.39 5.15 9.60
CA VAL A 64 23.90 5.75 8.36
C VAL A 64 24.63 7.07 8.63
N LEU A 65 24.22 7.79 9.68
CA LEU A 65 24.73 9.12 10.02
C LEU A 65 25.90 9.10 11.02
N ALA A 66 26.16 7.97 11.69
CA ALA A 66 27.29 7.77 12.60
C ALA A 66 28.56 7.37 11.84
#